data_AF-A0A182MDR2-F1
#
_entry.id   AF-A0A182MDR2-F1
#
_cell.length_a   1.000
_cell.length_b   1.000
_cell.length_c   1.000
_cell.angle_alpha   90.00
_cell.angle_beta   90.00
_cell.angle_gamma   90.00
#
_symmetry.space_group_name_H-M   'P 1'
#
loop_
_entity.id
_entity.type
_entity.pdbx_description
1 polymer ?
#
loop_
_entity_poly.entity_id
_entity_poly.type
_entity_poly.pdbx_seq_one_letter_code
_entity_poly.pdbx_strand_id
1 'polypeptide(L)'
;MRRLRVVDIGVVPFPPAAHTAAIAYSIGEKAADMVRDAADRKCSWPHGRGVGGSSIINSMIYTRGNRRDYDAWAAAGNPGWSWDEMLPYHIRAERANIRDFDRNGFHGQNGPLSVEDCPFRSKIATTFIESGQLVGYPYLDYNAGDQIGVSFLQANTEQGRRVTSGNAYLYPARKRPN
;
A
#
# COMPACT_ATOMS: atom_id res chain seq x y z
N MET A 1 -12.76 -1.73 27.93
CA MET A 1 -12.55 -1.24 26.55
C MET A 1 -13.83 -0.62 25.97
N ARG A 2 -14.34 0.50 26.50
CA ARG A 2 -15.65 1.08 26.09
C ARG A 2 -15.56 2.28 25.12
N ARG A 3 -14.38 2.56 24.54
CA ARG A 3 -14.12 3.73 23.68
C ARG A 3 -13.15 3.45 22.52
N LEU A 4 -12.97 2.19 22.11
CA LEU A 4 -12.14 1.87 20.94
C LEU A 4 -12.88 2.34 19.68
N ARG A 5 -12.23 3.19 18.89
CA ARG A 5 -12.71 3.71 17.62
C ARG A 5 -11.80 3.16 16.53
N VAL A 6 -12.37 2.54 15.52
CA VAL A 6 -11.63 1.95 14.40
C VAL A 6 -12.13 2.62 13.12
N VAL A 7 -11.19 3.14 12.32
CA VAL A 7 -11.45 3.77 11.03
C VAL A 7 -10.59 3.05 10.00
N ASP A 8 -11.19 2.60 8.90
CA ASP A 8 -10.46 2.10 7.73
C ASP A 8 -10.16 3.26 6.79
N ILE A 9 -8.94 3.31 6.29
CA ILE A 9 -8.49 4.26 5.27
C ILE A 9 -8.25 3.58 3.92
N GLY A 10 -8.69 2.32 3.75
CA GLY A 10 -8.46 1.53 2.54
C GLY A 10 -9.11 2.07 1.25
N VAL A 11 -10.01 3.06 1.33
CA VAL A 11 -10.70 3.67 0.19
C VAL A 11 -10.54 5.19 0.21
N VAL A 12 -9.51 5.69 -0.46
CA VAL A 12 -9.27 7.11 -0.73
C VAL A 12 -9.70 7.42 -2.17
N PRO A 13 -10.68 8.33 -2.40
CA PRO A 13 -11.20 8.63 -3.74
C PRO A 13 -10.19 9.32 -4.65
N PHE A 14 -9.22 10.05 -4.08
CA PHE A 14 -8.11 10.65 -4.83
C PHE A 14 -6.85 10.63 -3.96
N PRO A 15 -5.90 9.70 -4.16
CA PRO A 15 -4.64 9.73 -3.45
C PRO A 15 -3.79 10.88 -4.03
N PRO A 16 -3.41 11.91 -3.24
CA PRO A 16 -2.25 12.70 -3.61
C PRO A 16 -1.07 11.73 -3.74
N ALA A 17 -0.29 11.83 -4.82
CA ALA A 17 0.84 10.93 -5.11
C ALA A 17 2.05 11.15 -4.17
N ALA A 18 1.79 11.35 -2.88
CA ALA A 18 2.73 11.62 -1.80
C ALA A 18 2.60 10.55 -0.70
N HIS A 19 3.57 10.52 0.21
CA HIS A 19 3.81 9.46 1.20
C HIS A 19 2.56 8.96 1.96
N THR A 20 2.42 7.65 2.04
CA THR A 20 1.21 6.93 2.50
C THR A 20 0.86 7.20 3.97
N ALA A 21 1.86 7.24 4.86
CA ALA A 21 1.64 7.37 6.29
C ALA A 21 1.01 8.72 6.70
N ALA A 22 1.47 9.83 6.13
CA ALA A 22 0.95 11.15 6.50
C ALA A 22 -0.51 11.34 6.07
N ILE A 23 -0.86 10.86 4.87
CA ILE A 23 -2.23 10.89 4.35
C ILE A 23 -3.12 9.94 5.15
N ALA A 24 -2.63 8.73 5.46
CA ALA A 24 -3.32 7.76 6.29
C ALA A 24 -3.73 8.33 7.65
N TYR A 25 -2.79 8.95 8.39
CA TYR A 25 -3.08 9.55 9.68
C TYR A 25 -4.01 10.77 9.56
N SER A 26 -3.78 11.64 8.57
CA SER A 26 -4.63 12.83 8.38
C SER A 26 -6.08 12.46 8.06
N ILE A 27 -6.30 11.45 7.21
CA ILE A 27 -7.63 10.94 6.91
C ILE A 27 -8.20 10.23 8.15
N GLY A 28 -7.40 9.40 8.83
CA GLY A 28 -7.83 8.67 10.03
C GLY A 28 -8.31 9.60 11.14
N GLU A 29 -7.55 10.66 11.46
CA GLU A 29 -7.95 11.66 12.45
C GLU A 29 -9.21 12.42 12.02
N LYS A 30 -9.24 12.92 10.79
CA LYS A 30 -10.40 13.67 10.29
C LYS A 30 -11.66 12.80 10.24
N ALA A 31 -11.53 11.53 9.86
CA ALA A 31 -12.63 10.58 9.86
C ALA A 31 -13.08 10.23 11.29
N ALA A 32 -12.16 10.10 12.25
CA ALA A 32 -12.53 9.90 13.66
C ALA A 32 -13.32 11.09 14.22
N ASP A 33 -12.96 12.32 13.82
CA ASP A 33 -13.72 13.53 14.13
C ASP A 33 -15.10 13.52 13.48
N MET A 34 -15.18 13.19 12.19
CA MET A 34 -16.45 13.10 11.46
C MET A 34 -17.40 12.06 12.07
N VAL A 35 -16.89 10.92 12.55
CA VAL A 35 -17.70 9.89 13.22
C VAL A 35 -18.20 10.38 14.58
N ARG A 36 -17.41 11.17 15.32
CA ARG A 36 -17.85 11.77 16.57
C ARG A 36 -19.01 12.74 16.33
N ASP A 37 -18.92 13.52 15.27
CA ASP A 37 -19.86 14.61 14.97
C ASP A 37 -21.05 14.14 14.11
N ALA A 38 -21.04 12.90 13.62
CA ALA A 38 -22.14 12.29 12.89
C ALA A 38 -23.36 12.05 13.79
N ALA A 39 -24.55 12.34 13.26
CA ALA A 39 -25.82 12.31 14.00
C ALA A 39 -26.12 10.95 14.68
N ASP A 40 -25.63 9.83 14.13
CA ASP A 40 -25.79 8.50 14.69
C ASP A 40 -24.48 7.83 15.15
N ARG A 41 -23.36 8.57 15.10
CA ARG A 41 -22.00 8.11 15.44
C ARG A 41 -21.55 6.85 14.69
N LYS A 42 -22.02 6.65 13.46
CA LYS A 42 -21.58 5.55 12.61
C LYS A 42 -20.59 6.01 11.55
N CYS A 43 -19.75 5.07 11.11
CA CYS A 43 -18.81 5.25 10.02
C CYS A 43 -19.18 4.32 8.86
N SER A 44 -19.06 4.81 7.63
CA SER A 44 -19.14 3.94 6.45
C SER A 44 -17.88 3.08 6.38
N TRP A 45 -18.07 1.77 6.28
CA TRP A 45 -16.97 0.82 6.07
C TRP A 45 -17.16 0.12 4.71
N PRO A 46 -16.66 0.72 3.62
CA PRO A 46 -16.79 0.16 2.29
C PRO A 46 -15.97 -1.13 2.15
N HIS A 47 -16.55 -2.14 1.50
CA HIS A 47 -15.87 -3.39 1.18
C HIS A 47 -16.18 -3.79 -0.26
N GLY A 48 -15.15 -4.21 -1.00
CA GLY A 48 -15.34 -4.66 -2.38
C GLY A 48 -16.09 -6.00 -2.41
N ARG A 49 -17.21 -6.04 -3.12
CA ARG A 49 -18.00 -7.25 -3.35
C ARG A 49 -17.91 -7.65 -4.82
N GLY A 50 -17.11 -8.67 -5.11
CA GLY A 50 -16.87 -9.15 -6.47
C GLY A 50 -15.54 -9.89 -6.59
N VAL A 51 -15.22 -10.36 -7.79
CA VAL A 51 -13.94 -11.05 -8.07
C VAL A 51 -12.79 -10.07 -7.85
N GLY A 52 -11.96 -10.35 -6.84
CA GLY A 52 -10.88 -9.48 -6.38
C GLY A 52 -11.12 -8.80 -5.02
N GLY A 53 -12.33 -8.88 -4.46
CA GLY A 53 -12.65 -8.31 -3.14
C GLY A 53 -12.37 -6.81 -3.08
N SER A 54 -11.84 -6.31 -1.96
CA SER A 54 -11.55 -4.88 -1.80
C SER A 54 -10.49 -4.32 -2.76
N SER A 55 -9.69 -5.16 -3.44
CA SER A 55 -8.76 -4.67 -4.47
C SER A 55 -9.46 -4.01 -5.67
N ILE A 56 -10.77 -4.23 -5.85
CA ILE A 56 -11.57 -3.59 -6.89
C ILE A 56 -11.94 -2.13 -6.55
N ILE A 57 -11.91 -1.75 -5.26
CA ILE A 57 -12.31 -0.41 -4.79
C ILE A 57 -11.22 0.35 -4.02
N ASN A 58 -10.12 -0.31 -3.62
CA ASN A 58 -9.07 0.34 -2.83
C ASN A 58 -8.33 1.43 -3.64
N SER A 59 -7.44 2.19 -3.00
CA SER A 59 -6.68 3.25 -3.69
C SER A 59 -5.48 2.77 -4.51
N MET A 60 -5.33 1.46 -4.73
CA MET A 60 -4.22 0.82 -5.46
C MET A 60 -2.82 1.02 -4.87
N ILE A 61 -2.67 1.84 -3.83
CA ILE A 61 -1.41 2.08 -3.13
C ILE A 61 -0.76 0.75 -2.72
N TYR A 62 0.49 0.55 -3.12
CA TYR A 62 1.26 -0.64 -2.79
C TYR A 62 2.34 -0.32 -1.77
N THR A 63 2.15 -0.83 -0.56
CA THR A 63 3.06 -0.68 0.58
C THR A 63 3.17 -2.02 1.30
N ARG A 64 4.39 -2.43 1.65
CA ARG A 64 4.68 -3.59 2.49
C ARG A 64 4.66 -3.21 3.97
N GLY A 65 4.53 -4.20 4.86
CA GLY A 65 4.62 -3.96 6.30
C GLY A 65 6.02 -3.51 6.72
N ASN A 66 6.15 -2.94 7.91
CA ASN A 66 7.46 -2.62 8.47
C ASN A 66 8.19 -3.90 8.88
N ARG A 67 9.52 -3.96 8.71
CA ARG A 67 10.35 -5.07 9.23
C ARG A 67 10.00 -5.42 10.69
N ARG A 68 9.85 -4.40 11.53
CA ARG A 68 9.52 -4.57 12.97
C ARG A 68 8.18 -5.24 13.21
N ASP A 69 7.20 -5.08 12.32
CA ASP A 69 5.88 -5.70 12.47
C ASP A 69 5.96 -7.20 12.23
N TYR A 70 6.67 -7.62 11.18
CA TYR A 70 6.90 -9.03 10.87
C TYR A 70 7.75 -9.71 11.94
N ASP A 71 8.84 -9.07 12.36
CA ASP A 71 9.70 -9.60 13.42
C ASP A 71 8.94 -9.72 14.75
N ALA A 72 8.04 -8.78 15.04
CA ALA A 72 7.15 -8.87 16.20
C ALA A 72 6.17 -10.04 16.08
N TRP A 73 5.65 -10.34 14.89
CA TRP A 73 4.81 -11.53 14.68
C TRP A 73 5.58 -12.83 14.93
N ALA A 74 6.80 -12.92 14.43
CA ALA A 74 7.68 -14.06 14.69
C ALA A 74 7.96 -14.21 16.20
N ALA A 75 8.32 -13.12 16.87
CA ALA A 75 8.56 -13.09 18.31
C ALA A 75 7.31 -13.42 19.15
N ALA A 76 6.11 -13.15 18.62
CA ALA A 76 4.84 -13.52 19.24
C ALA A 76 4.50 -15.02 19.11
N GLY A 77 5.43 -15.84 18.62
CA GLY A 77 5.26 -17.30 18.50
C GLY A 77 4.75 -17.76 17.13
N ASN A 78 4.98 -16.97 16.07
CA ASN A 78 4.66 -17.36 14.69
C ASN A 78 5.94 -17.56 13.85
N PRO A 79 6.66 -18.69 13.99
CA PRO A 79 7.82 -18.98 13.15
C PRO A 79 7.48 -18.92 11.65
N GLY A 80 8.38 -18.45 10.80
CA GLY A 80 8.12 -18.27 9.37
C GLY A 80 7.60 -16.87 8.99
N TRP A 81 7.28 -16.02 9.97
CA TRP A 81 6.67 -14.71 9.75
C TRP A 81 7.62 -13.52 9.97
N SER A 82 8.92 -13.75 10.18
CA SER A 82 9.89 -12.65 10.27
C SER A 82 10.04 -11.94 8.92
N TRP A 83 10.61 -10.74 8.91
CA TRP A 83 10.81 -9.98 7.67
C TRP A 83 11.62 -10.77 6.65
N ASP A 84 12.71 -11.40 7.08
CA ASP A 84 13.62 -12.14 6.20
C ASP A 84 12.95 -13.38 5.60
N GLU A 85 12.03 -14.02 6.34
CA GLU A 85 11.25 -15.16 5.87
C GLU A 85 10.12 -14.74 4.93
N MET A 86 9.51 -13.58 5.15
CA MET A 86 8.40 -13.06 4.35
C MET A 86 8.85 -12.34 3.07
N LEU A 87 10.03 -11.71 3.06
CA LEU A 87 10.53 -10.93 1.93
C LEU A 87 10.58 -11.74 0.61
N PRO A 88 11.03 -13.01 0.57
CA PRO A 88 10.97 -13.83 -0.64
C PRO A 88 9.55 -13.99 -1.21
N TYR A 89 8.53 -14.03 -0.36
CA TYR A 89 7.13 -14.12 -0.78
C TYR A 89 6.65 -12.80 -1.39
N HIS A 90 7.06 -11.67 -0.81
CA HIS A 90 6.79 -10.34 -1.38
C HIS A 90 7.44 -10.17 -2.76
N ILE A 91 8.72 -10.51 -2.88
CA ILE A 91 9.45 -10.50 -4.17
C ILE A 91 8.77 -11.43 -5.18
N ARG A 92 8.36 -12.63 -4.79
CA ARG A 92 7.70 -13.57 -5.71
C ARG A 92 6.32 -13.08 -6.16
N ALA A 93 5.59 -12.34 -5.32
CA ALA A 93 4.24 -11.91 -5.61
C ALA A 93 4.16 -10.82 -6.68
N GLU A 94 5.19 -9.99 -6.80
CA GLU A 94 5.16 -8.79 -7.64
C GLU A 94 5.98 -8.89 -8.94
N ARG A 95 5.53 -8.12 -9.92
CA ARG A 95 6.27 -7.71 -11.11
C ARG A 95 6.37 -6.19 -11.06
N ALA A 96 7.50 -5.72 -10.54
CA ALA A 96 7.80 -4.32 -10.34
C ALA A 96 8.29 -3.66 -11.63
N ASN A 97 7.78 -2.46 -11.89
CA ASN A 97 8.22 -1.51 -12.90
C ASN A 97 8.38 -0.14 -12.22
N ILE A 98 9.40 -0.03 -11.37
CA ILE A 98 9.65 1.12 -10.50
C ILE A 98 10.92 1.82 -10.98
N ARG A 99 10.78 3.04 -11.49
CA ARG A 99 11.83 3.81 -12.18
C ARG A 99 12.99 4.14 -11.26
N ASP A 100 12.69 4.48 -10.01
CA ASP A 100 13.67 5.07 -9.11
C ASP A 100 14.42 4.01 -8.26
N PHE A 101 13.91 2.77 -8.24
CA PHE A 101 14.39 1.71 -7.32
C PHE A 101 14.52 0.32 -7.97
N ASP A 102 14.56 0.22 -9.32
CA ASP A 102 14.50 -1.04 -10.06
C ASP A 102 15.57 -2.08 -9.66
N ARG A 103 16.73 -1.64 -9.15
CA ARG A 103 17.93 -2.46 -8.89
C ARG A 103 18.34 -2.57 -7.43
N ASN A 104 17.48 -2.21 -6.47
CA ASN A 104 17.84 -2.24 -5.06
C ASN A 104 17.82 -3.66 -4.43
N GLY A 105 17.37 -4.67 -5.17
CA GLY A 105 17.32 -6.08 -4.72
C GLY A 105 16.08 -6.46 -3.89
N PHE A 106 15.15 -5.53 -3.66
CA PHE A 106 13.93 -5.77 -2.86
C PHE A 106 12.68 -6.01 -3.72
N HIS A 107 12.81 -6.00 -5.04
CA HIS A 107 11.69 -6.07 -5.97
C HIS A 107 11.71 -7.30 -6.87
N GLY A 108 10.52 -7.87 -7.09
CA GLY A 108 10.31 -8.96 -8.04
C GLY A 108 10.03 -8.48 -9.44
N GLN A 109 10.39 -9.25 -10.47
CA GLN A 109 10.11 -8.90 -11.87
C GLN A 109 9.17 -9.90 -12.58
N ASN A 110 8.80 -10.99 -11.92
CA ASN A 110 8.13 -12.13 -12.56
C ASN A 110 6.79 -12.49 -11.92
N GLY A 111 6.39 -11.80 -10.85
CA GLY A 111 5.14 -12.08 -10.15
C GLY A 111 3.88 -11.70 -10.95
N PRO A 112 2.72 -12.23 -10.56
CA PRO A 112 1.44 -11.92 -11.21
C PRO A 112 0.93 -10.50 -10.91
N LEU A 113 1.28 -9.92 -9.76
CA LEU A 113 0.82 -8.60 -9.36
C LEU A 113 1.72 -7.52 -9.95
N SER A 114 1.21 -6.72 -10.90
CA SER A 114 1.94 -5.55 -11.40
C SER A 114 2.04 -4.48 -10.32
N VAL A 115 3.25 -3.98 -10.08
CA VAL A 115 3.54 -2.85 -9.18
C VAL A 115 4.34 -1.84 -9.99
N GLU A 116 3.82 -0.63 -10.19
CA GLU A 116 4.49 0.39 -10.99
C GLU A 116 4.40 1.77 -10.34
N ASP A 117 5.26 2.68 -10.79
CA ASP A 117 5.08 4.10 -10.51
C ASP A 117 3.80 4.62 -11.14
N CYS A 118 3.09 5.49 -10.42
CA CYS A 118 2.02 6.29 -11.00
C CYS A 118 2.52 6.98 -12.30
N PRO A 119 1.86 6.78 -13.47
CA PRO A 119 2.34 7.33 -14.74
C PRO A 119 2.54 8.85 -14.70
N PHE A 120 1.63 9.55 -14.01
CA PHE A 120 1.66 10.98 -13.82
C PHE A 120 2.07 11.34 -12.38
N ARG A 121 3.14 12.15 -12.25
CA ARG A 121 3.55 12.79 -11.00
C ARG A 121 3.18 14.27 -11.09
N SER A 122 2.30 14.73 -10.21
CA SER A 122 1.88 16.14 -10.20
C SER A 122 2.97 17.03 -9.62
N LYS A 123 2.93 18.33 -9.95
CA LYS A 123 3.86 19.32 -9.35
C LYS A 123 3.79 19.31 -7.83
N ILE A 124 2.59 19.15 -7.26
CA ILE A 124 2.40 19.06 -5.81
C ILE A 124 3.12 17.85 -5.21
N ALA A 125 3.06 16.69 -5.87
CA ALA A 125 3.75 15.49 -5.39
C ALA A 125 5.27 15.66 -5.39
N THR A 126 5.82 16.22 -6.48
CA THR A 126 7.25 16.55 -6.58
C THR A 126 7.66 17.54 -5.49
N THR A 127 6.94 18.66 -5.35
CA THR A 127 7.22 19.68 -4.32
C THR A 127 7.13 19.11 -2.91
N PHE A 128 6.22 18.19 -2.63
CA PHE A 128 6.12 17.51 -1.33
C PHE A 128 7.38 16.70 -1.02
N ILE A 129 7.88 15.92 -1.99
CA ILE A 129 9.09 15.11 -1.82
C ILE A 129 10.32 16.01 -1.64
N GLU A 130 10.48 17.02 -2.50
CA GLU A 130 11.57 18.00 -2.38
C GLU A 130 11.56 18.69 -1.02
N SER A 131 10.39 19.11 -0.53
CA SER A 131 10.25 19.73 0.79
C SER A 131 10.62 18.77 1.93
N GLY A 132 10.25 17.49 1.81
CA GLY A 132 10.64 16.45 2.76
C GLY A 132 12.15 16.25 2.83
N GLN A 133 12.81 16.27 1.67
CA GLN A 133 14.27 16.19 1.60
C GLN A 133 14.96 17.42 2.21
N LEU A 134 14.39 18.62 2.02
CA LEU A 134 14.93 19.85 2.62
C LEU A 134 14.92 19.82 4.16
N VAL A 135 13.94 19.16 4.78
CA VAL A 135 13.87 19.01 6.24
C VAL A 135 14.58 17.75 6.75
N GLY A 136 15.33 17.07 5.88
CA GLY A 136 16.23 15.97 6.25
C GLY A 136 15.66 14.55 6.09
N TYR A 137 14.46 14.38 5.55
CA TYR A 137 13.95 13.03 5.25
C TYR A 137 14.61 12.46 3.98
N PRO A 138 15.18 11.24 4.03
CA PRO A 138 15.79 10.64 2.87
C PRO A 138 14.75 10.30 1.80
N TYR A 139 15.13 10.45 0.53
CA TYR A 139 14.40 9.84 -0.58
C TYR A 139 14.75 8.35 -0.65
N LEU A 140 13.78 7.47 -0.40
CA LEU A 140 14.02 6.03 -0.31
C LEU A 140 12.87 5.19 -0.86
N ASP A 141 13.15 3.91 -1.08
CA ASP A 141 12.13 2.91 -1.34
C ASP A 141 11.55 2.41 -0.02
N TYR A 142 10.32 2.81 0.29
CA TYR A 142 9.64 2.38 1.52
C TYR A 142 9.23 0.90 1.50
N ASN A 143 9.42 0.19 0.38
CA ASN A 143 9.20 -1.26 0.28
C ASN A 143 10.49 -2.09 0.43
N ALA A 144 11.65 -1.44 0.64
CA ALA A 144 12.96 -2.09 0.87
C ALA A 144 13.30 -2.35 2.36
N GLY A 145 12.40 -2.00 3.29
CA GLY A 145 12.52 -2.32 4.72
C GLY A 145 12.63 -1.09 5.62
N ASP A 146 13.29 -0.03 5.17
CA ASP A 146 13.27 1.27 5.86
C ASP A 146 12.11 2.11 5.35
N GLN A 147 11.24 2.56 6.25
CA GLN A 147 10.00 3.26 5.90
C GLN A 147 9.98 4.73 6.33
N ILE A 148 11.03 5.21 7.00
CA ILE A 148 11.11 6.60 7.46
C ILE A 148 11.82 7.42 6.39
N GLY A 149 11.05 8.03 5.51
CA GLY A 149 11.55 8.88 4.45
C GLY A 149 10.43 9.51 3.63
N VAL A 150 10.79 9.98 2.45
CA VAL A 150 9.84 10.48 1.44
C VAL A 150 10.01 9.73 0.13
N SER A 151 8.91 9.48 -0.57
CA SER A 151 8.94 8.74 -1.84
C SER A 151 7.68 8.99 -2.64
N PHE A 152 7.72 8.70 -3.95
CA PHE A 152 6.52 8.67 -4.79
C PHE A 152 5.71 7.40 -4.52
N LEU A 153 4.40 7.46 -4.75
CA LEU A 153 3.54 6.29 -4.62
C LEU A 153 3.85 5.24 -5.69
N GLN A 154 3.94 4.00 -5.24
CA GLN A 154 3.92 2.79 -6.05
C GLN A 154 2.48 2.26 -5.99
N ALA A 155 1.99 1.76 -7.11
CA ALA A 155 0.59 1.34 -7.24
C ALA A 155 0.46 -0.02 -7.93
N ASN A 156 -0.60 -0.75 -7.54
CA ASN A 156 -1.06 -1.94 -8.22
C ASN A 156 -1.76 -1.57 -9.54
N THR A 157 -0.97 -1.11 -10.50
CA THR A 157 -1.42 -0.76 -11.83
C THR A 157 -0.54 -1.39 -12.91
N GLU A 158 -1.09 -1.51 -14.10
CA GLU A 158 -0.38 -1.90 -15.32
C GLU A 158 -0.75 -0.90 -16.39
N GLN A 159 0.22 -0.08 -16.82
CA GLN A 159 0.01 1.01 -17.77
C GLN A 159 -1.10 1.97 -17.29
N GLY A 160 -1.13 2.26 -15.98
CA GLY A 160 -2.13 3.12 -15.34
C GLY A 160 -3.51 2.49 -15.15
N ARG A 161 -3.72 1.22 -15.53
CA ARG A 161 -4.98 0.49 -15.29
C ARG A 161 -4.88 -0.29 -13.99
N ARG A 162 -5.93 -0.26 -13.17
CA ARG A 162 -6.03 -1.04 -11.92
C ARG A 162 -5.75 -2.52 -12.15
N VAL A 163 -4.85 -3.08 -11.34
CA VAL A 163 -4.66 -4.52 -11.22
C VAL A 163 -5.28 -4.99 -9.91
N THR A 164 -6.30 -5.83 -10.02
CA THR A 164 -6.99 -6.45 -8.88
C THR A 164 -6.39 -7.83 -8.61
N SER A 165 -6.61 -8.39 -7.42
CA SER A 165 -6.22 -9.78 -7.15
C SER A 165 -6.93 -10.77 -8.08
N GLY A 166 -8.16 -10.44 -8.50
CA GLY A 166 -8.89 -11.19 -9.53
C GLY A 166 -8.18 -11.21 -10.88
N ASN A 167 -7.74 -10.04 -11.37
CA ASN A 167 -7.04 -9.93 -12.65
C ASN A 167 -5.63 -10.52 -12.59
N ALA A 168 -4.93 -10.36 -11.47
CA ALA A 168 -3.57 -10.85 -11.30
C ALA A 168 -3.51 -12.39 -11.16
N TYR A 169 -4.37 -12.97 -10.33
CA TYR A 169 -4.25 -14.38 -9.94
C TYR A 169 -5.31 -15.30 -10.58
N LEU A 170 -6.57 -14.86 -10.65
CA LEU A 170 -7.66 -15.72 -11.11
C LEU A 170 -7.83 -15.69 -12.62
N TYR A 171 -7.76 -14.51 -13.24
CA TYR A 171 -7.97 -14.36 -14.68
C TYR A 171 -6.99 -15.21 -15.53
N PRO A 172 -5.67 -15.26 -15.22
CA PRO A 172 -4.74 -16.13 -15.95
C PRO A 172 -5.01 -17.62 -15.72
N ALA A 173 -5.55 -17.97 -14.55
CA ALA A 173 -5.84 -19.34 -14.15
C ALA A 173 -7.24 -19.84 -14.60
N ARG A 174 -8.09 -18.99 -15.20
CA ARG A 174 -9.51 -19.29 -15.48
C ARG A 174 -9.79 -20.52 -16.35
N LYS A 175 -8.80 -20.98 -17.11
CA LYS A 175 -8.91 -22.16 -17.99
C LYS A 175 -8.46 -23.47 -17.31
N ARG A 176 -7.98 -23.40 -16.06
CA ARG A 176 -7.59 -24.60 -15.31
C ARG A 176 -8.84 -25.41 -14.98
N PRO A 177 -8.83 -26.74 -15.23
CA PRO A 177 -10.00 -27.59 -15.04
C PRO A 177 -10.24 -28.00 -13.58
N ASN A 178 -9.26 -27.79 -12.70
CA ASN A 178 -9.27 -28.17 -11.29
C ASN A 178 -9.70 -27.03 -10.37
#